data_AF-A0A7C2WSD5-F1
#
_entry.id   AF-A0A7C2WSD5-F1
#
_cell.length_a   1.000
_cell.length_b   1.000
_cell.length_c   1.000
_cell.angle_alpha   90.00
_cell.angle_beta   90.00
_cell.angle_gamma   90.00
#
_symmetry.space_group_name_H-M   'P 1'
#
loop_
_entity.id
_entity.type
_entity.pdbx_description
1 polymer ?
#
loop_
_entity_poly.entity_id
_entity_poly.type
_entity_poly.pdbx_seq_one_letter_code
_entity_poly.pdbx_strand_id
1 'polypeptide(L)'
;MSNRISCPTARERPRVLFFGRPCRLSALPLQALIESGIPVVAVVVPARRRDDAAAVRLRSLSLPVVLADREPALEQIASHRRIPILEASTLRHTQVLERLRQLEPDMLVVSCFPWRVPDELVALAPLGGLNLHPSALPAYRGPDPLFWIYRHGRLRVGVTIHQLTAELDAGPIVEQSVFDLPLGLPGDWLEREAARIGGSLLVSAIHALSAGRARSFSQPEEQASYFSWPRAEDLEIGPDWPAWRAVHFLNGVLPLGYQPVYRSPDGDLVAVRRLLRWCRTAREAGEHALVLRGSWLPLRDGVLVAEVALPPN
;
A
#
# COMPACT_ATOMS: atom_id res chain seq x y z
N MET A 1 23.96 -23.94 4.94
CA MET A 1 24.57 -23.84 3.61
C MET A 1 23.97 -22.61 2.94
N SER A 2 24.75 -21.53 2.82
CA SER A 2 24.28 -20.24 2.28
C SER A 2 24.33 -20.30 0.76
N ASN A 3 23.17 -20.33 0.09
CA ASN A 3 23.11 -20.24 -1.37
C ASN A 3 23.58 -18.84 -1.79
N ARG A 4 24.82 -18.73 -2.24
CA ARG A 4 25.30 -17.55 -2.98
C ARG A 4 24.81 -17.67 -4.41
N ILE A 5 23.81 -16.87 -4.76
CA ILE A 5 23.35 -16.71 -6.14
C ILE A 5 24.43 -15.89 -6.86
N SER A 6 25.27 -16.52 -7.69
CA SER A 6 26.16 -15.79 -8.61
C SER A 6 25.41 -15.51 -9.91
N CYS A 7 25.03 -14.24 -10.13
CA CYS A 7 24.38 -13.77 -11.35
C CYS A 7 25.43 -13.32 -12.39
N PRO A 8 25.26 -13.62 -13.69
CA PRO A 8 26.17 -13.16 -14.74
C PRO A 8 26.09 -11.63 -14.89
N THR A 9 27.24 -10.96 -14.87
CA THR A 9 27.50 -9.52 -15.11
C THR A 9 26.35 -8.59 -14.69
N ALA A 10 26.13 -8.46 -13.38
CA ALA A 10 25.18 -7.48 -12.87
C ALA A 10 25.61 -6.08 -13.31
N ARG A 11 24.74 -5.39 -14.07
CA ARG A 11 24.93 -3.97 -14.36
C ARG A 11 24.94 -3.23 -13.04
N GLU A 12 25.87 -2.28 -12.88
CA GLU A 12 25.97 -1.46 -11.67
C GLU A 12 24.65 -0.73 -11.36
N ARG A 13 23.86 -0.45 -12.41
CA ARG A 13 22.50 0.11 -12.34
C ARG A 13 21.50 -0.76 -13.11
N PRO A 14 20.73 -1.61 -12.42
CA PRO A 14 19.79 -2.51 -13.09
C PRO A 14 18.59 -1.75 -13.67
N ARG A 15 18.12 -2.18 -14.83
CA ARG A 15 16.89 -1.71 -15.49
C ARG A 15 15.67 -2.27 -14.77
N VAL A 16 14.90 -1.40 -14.12
CA VAL A 16 13.72 -1.76 -13.34
C VAL A 16 12.46 -1.65 -14.18
N LEU A 17 11.68 -2.75 -14.22
CA LEU A 17 10.28 -2.72 -14.62
C LEU A 17 9.39 -2.62 -13.38
N PHE A 18 8.68 -1.50 -13.25
CA PHE A 18 7.94 -1.16 -12.04
C PHE A 18 6.44 -1.48 -12.20
N PHE A 19 5.88 -2.29 -11.31
CA PHE A 19 4.45 -2.61 -11.24
C PHE A 19 3.81 -1.85 -10.08
N GLY A 20 2.78 -1.06 -10.35
CA GLY A 20 2.06 -0.34 -9.31
C GLY A 20 0.70 0.20 -9.74
N ARG A 21 0.13 1.08 -8.94
CA ARG A 21 -1.14 1.76 -9.25
C ARG A 21 -1.12 3.22 -8.77
N PRO A 22 -2.07 4.07 -9.20
CA PRO A 22 -2.13 5.46 -8.75
C PRO A 22 -2.44 5.58 -7.24
N CYS A 23 -1.40 5.54 -6.41
CA CYS A 23 -1.43 5.70 -4.95
C CYS A 23 -0.04 6.09 -4.43
N ARG A 24 0.08 6.53 -3.17
CA ARG A 24 1.37 7.00 -2.61
C ARG A 24 2.38 5.88 -2.49
N LEU A 25 1.92 4.68 -2.11
CA LEU A 25 2.75 3.48 -2.02
C LEU A 25 3.39 3.09 -3.35
N SER A 26 2.88 3.49 -4.50
CA SER A 26 3.59 3.31 -5.78
C SER A 26 4.37 4.57 -6.20
N ALA A 27 3.80 5.76 -6.00
CA ALA A 27 4.37 7.02 -6.48
C ALA A 27 5.71 7.36 -5.79
N LEU A 28 5.76 7.33 -4.44
CA LEU A 28 6.96 7.74 -3.72
C LEU A 28 8.13 6.75 -3.90
N PRO A 29 7.92 5.41 -3.92
CA PRO A 29 8.99 4.49 -4.29
C PRO A 29 9.49 4.68 -5.71
N LEU A 30 8.60 4.88 -6.70
CA LEU A 30 9.00 5.20 -8.07
C LEU A 30 9.89 6.45 -8.12
N GLN A 31 9.49 7.52 -7.41
CA GLN A 31 10.27 8.74 -7.29
C GLN A 31 11.66 8.48 -6.68
N ALA A 32 11.72 7.73 -5.57
CA ALA A 32 12.98 7.40 -4.90
C ALA A 32 13.96 6.63 -5.81
N LEU A 33 13.46 5.68 -6.63
CA LEU A 33 14.29 4.97 -7.61
C LEU A 33 14.91 5.94 -8.63
N ILE A 34 14.07 6.82 -9.19
CA ILE A 34 14.50 7.79 -10.21
C ILE A 34 15.53 8.77 -9.65
N GLU A 35 15.27 9.32 -8.46
CA GLU A 35 16.17 10.27 -7.80
C GLU A 35 17.51 9.63 -7.41
N SER A 36 17.51 8.33 -7.14
CA SER A 36 18.73 7.55 -6.87
C SER A 36 19.46 7.12 -8.16
N GLY A 37 18.96 7.51 -9.33
CA GLY A 37 19.58 7.19 -10.62
C GLY A 37 19.39 5.74 -11.07
N ILE A 38 18.45 5.00 -10.48
CA ILE A 38 18.07 3.64 -10.90
C ILE A 38 17.18 3.75 -12.15
N PRO A 39 17.59 3.17 -13.30
CA PRO A 39 16.82 3.27 -14.54
C PRO A 39 15.47 2.54 -14.44
N VAL A 40 14.36 3.25 -14.60
CA VAL A 40 13.03 2.63 -14.72
C VAL A 40 12.61 2.61 -16.18
N VAL A 41 12.44 1.42 -16.77
CA VAL A 41 12.21 1.25 -18.22
C VAL A 41 10.75 1.41 -18.60
N ALA A 42 9.84 1.07 -17.70
CA ALA A 42 8.40 1.31 -17.83
C ALA A 42 7.72 1.17 -16.47
N VAL A 43 6.53 1.75 -16.37
CA VAL A 43 5.60 1.51 -15.26
C VAL A 43 4.40 0.72 -15.78
N VAL A 44 4.10 -0.43 -15.18
CA VAL A 44 2.92 -1.25 -15.48
C VAL A 44 1.84 -0.95 -14.45
N VAL A 45 0.65 -0.61 -14.93
CA VAL A 45 -0.54 -0.36 -14.10
C VAL A 45 -1.71 -1.20 -14.56
N PRO A 46 -2.66 -1.58 -13.67
CA PRO A 46 -3.86 -2.28 -14.10
C PRO A 46 -4.73 -1.34 -14.97
N ALA A 47 -5.22 -1.86 -16.09
CA ALA A 47 -6.14 -1.15 -16.96
C ALA A 47 -7.48 -0.91 -16.23
N ARG A 48 -8.08 0.26 -16.42
CA ARG A 48 -9.39 0.60 -15.83
C ARG A 48 -10.54 -0.29 -16.31
N ARG A 49 -10.40 -0.84 -17.52
CA ARG A 49 -11.35 -1.78 -18.13
C ARG A 49 -10.58 -2.97 -18.66
N ARG A 50 -11.14 -4.16 -18.46
CA ARG A 50 -10.60 -5.36 -19.08
C ARG A 50 -10.91 -5.30 -20.58
N ASP A 51 -9.86 -5.40 -21.37
CA ASP A 51 -9.90 -5.46 -22.81
C ASP A 51 -8.93 -6.57 -23.20
N ASP A 52 -9.48 -7.71 -23.59
CA ASP A 52 -8.67 -8.88 -23.97
C ASP A 52 -8.12 -8.72 -25.41
N ALA A 53 -8.72 -7.84 -26.24
CA ALA A 53 -8.22 -7.55 -27.59
C ALA A 53 -6.98 -6.63 -27.57
N ALA A 54 -6.87 -5.77 -26.56
CA ALA A 54 -5.71 -4.95 -26.28
C ALA A 54 -5.19 -5.22 -24.86
N ALA A 55 -4.65 -6.42 -24.65
CA ALA A 55 -4.24 -6.89 -23.32
C ALA A 55 -3.17 -6.03 -22.64
N VAL A 56 -2.37 -5.32 -23.44
CA VAL A 56 -1.44 -4.28 -23.01
C VAL A 56 -1.49 -3.10 -23.97
N ARG A 57 -1.50 -1.88 -23.44
CA ARG A 57 -1.45 -0.66 -24.26
C ARG A 57 -0.58 0.42 -23.61
N LEU A 58 0.06 1.23 -24.44
CA LEU A 58 0.72 2.44 -23.95
C LEU A 58 -0.34 3.47 -23.56
N ARG A 59 -0.28 3.96 -22.33
CA ARG A 59 -1.17 5.02 -21.85
C ARG A 59 -0.74 6.34 -22.47
N SER A 60 -1.69 7.02 -23.12
CA SER A 60 -1.48 8.41 -23.53
C SER A 60 -1.39 9.28 -22.28
N LEU A 61 -0.25 9.95 -22.09
CA LEU A 61 -0.04 10.87 -20.98
C LEU A 61 -0.37 12.28 -21.46
N SER A 62 -1.51 12.81 -21.02
CA SER A 62 -1.79 14.24 -21.10
C SER A 62 -1.04 14.93 -19.96
N LEU A 63 -0.23 15.95 -20.25
CA LEU A 63 0.53 16.70 -19.22
C LEU A 63 -0.44 17.48 -18.31
N PRO A 64 -0.64 17.10 -17.02
CA PRO A 64 -1.42 17.93 -16.10
C PRO A 64 -0.49 18.98 -15.47
N VAL A 65 -1.00 20.20 -15.31
CA VAL A 65 -0.33 21.30 -14.60
C VAL A 65 0.13 20.84 -13.21
N VAL A 66 1.41 21.07 -12.90
CA VAL A 66 1.96 20.89 -11.56
C VAL A 66 1.42 22.00 -10.67
N LEU A 67 0.62 21.65 -9.67
CA LEU A 67 0.39 22.55 -8.53
C LEU A 67 1.56 22.32 -7.57
N ALA A 68 2.33 23.38 -7.30
CA ALA A 68 3.61 23.31 -6.57
C ALA A 68 3.51 22.69 -5.16
N ASP A 69 2.30 22.59 -4.59
CA ASP A 69 2.06 22.16 -3.20
C ASP A 69 1.42 20.76 -3.09
N ARG A 70 1.43 19.94 -4.14
CA ARG A 70 0.87 18.58 -4.10
C ARG A 70 1.92 17.53 -4.41
N GLU A 71 1.89 16.45 -3.63
CA GLU A 71 2.67 15.24 -3.95
C GLU A 71 2.36 14.79 -5.39
N PRO A 72 3.39 14.48 -6.19
CA PRO A 72 3.18 14.15 -7.57
C PRO A 72 2.51 12.78 -7.70
N ALA A 73 1.47 12.69 -8.52
CA ALA A 73 0.87 11.43 -8.90
C ALA A 73 1.88 10.56 -9.66
N LEU A 74 1.70 9.23 -9.59
CA LEU A 74 2.54 8.27 -10.33
C LEU A 74 2.64 8.61 -11.82
N GLU A 75 1.54 9.03 -12.44
CA GLU A 75 1.52 9.43 -13.85
C GLU A 75 2.30 10.72 -14.12
N GLN A 76 2.28 11.66 -13.17
CA GLN A 76 3.07 12.88 -13.28
C GLN A 76 4.55 12.54 -13.20
N ILE A 77 4.98 11.71 -12.25
CA ILE A 77 6.38 11.28 -12.10
C ILE A 77 6.87 10.63 -13.41
N ALA A 78 6.10 9.66 -13.93
CA ALA A 78 6.46 8.95 -15.15
C ALA A 78 6.53 9.89 -16.37
N SER A 79 5.56 10.81 -16.52
CA SER A 79 5.52 11.77 -17.62
C SER A 79 6.71 12.72 -17.62
N HIS A 80 7.05 13.33 -16.47
CA HIS A 80 8.18 14.27 -16.35
C HIS A 80 9.52 13.61 -16.70
N ARG A 81 9.63 12.30 -16.48
CA ARG A 81 10.85 11.52 -16.73
C ARG A 81 10.78 10.75 -18.05
N ARG A 82 9.73 10.94 -18.84
CA ARG A 82 9.47 10.24 -20.12
C ARG A 82 9.50 8.72 -19.98
N ILE A 83 9.06 8.20 -18.83
CA ILE A 83 8.93 6.77 -18.58
C ILE A 83 7.57 6.33 -19.13
N PRO A 84 7.52 5.32 -20.03
CA PRO A 84 6.25 4.85 -20.57
C PRO A 84 5.41 4.18 -19.48
N ILE A 85 4.11 4.48 -19.47
CA ILE A 85 3.13 3.76 -18.64
C ILE A 85 2.39 2.76 -19.52
N LEU A 86 2.47 1.49 -19.15
CA LEU A 86 1.76 0.39 -19.80
C LEU A 86 0.53 0.02 -18.96
N GLU A 87 -0.65 0.15 -19.54
CA GLU A 87 -1.87 -0.38 -18.96
C GLU A 87 -2.03 -1.83 -19.41
N ALA A 88 -2.05 -2.77 -18.45
CA ALA A 88 -2.30 -4.18 -18.72
C ALA A 88 -3.69 -4.56 -18.20
N SER A 89 -4.48 -5.30 -18.98
CA SER A 89 -5.77 -5.84 -18.53
C SER A 89 -5.64 -7.18 -17.80
N THR A 90 -4.51 -7.87 -18.01
CA THR A 90 -4.09 -9.12 -17.36
C THR A 90 -2.56 -9.25 -17.48
N LEU A 91 -1.91 -10.00 -16.59
CA LEU A 91 -0.49 -10.36 -16.73
C LEU A 91 -0.26 -11.70 -17.46
N ARG A 92 -1.33 -12.46 -17.71
CA ARG A 92 -1.23 -13.83 -18.26
C ARG A 92 -1.28 -13.88 -19.78
N HIS A 93 -1.55 -12.76 -20.44
CA HIS A 93 -1.67 -12.73 -21.90
C HIS A 93 -0.28 -12.67 -22.56
N THR A 94 -0.08 -13.44 -23.63
CA THR A 94 1.22 -13.54 -24.33
C THR A 94 1.72 -12.20 -24.85
N GLN A 95 0.84 -11.35 -25.37
CA GLN A 95 1.19 -9.99 -25.79
C GLN A 95 1.80 -9.14 -24.66
N VAL A 96 1.35 -9.32 -23.41
CA VAL A 96 1.91 -8.62 -22.25
C VAL A 96 3.33 -9.12 -22.01
N LEU A 97 3.52 -10.44 -21.96
CA LEU A 97 4.82 -11.08 -21.81
C LEU A 97 5.82 -10.63 -22.89
N GLU A 98 5.42 -10.65 -24.16
CA GLU A 98 6.24 -10.20 -25.29
C GLU A 98 6.62 -8.73 -25.19
N ARG A 99 5.63 -7.87 -24.87
CA ARG A 99 5.87 -6.44 -24.74
C ARG A 99 6.82 -6.11 -23.60
N LEU A 100 6.67 -6.79 -22.46
CA LEU A 100 7.54 -6.59 -21.30
C LEU A 100 8.94 -7.18 -21.53
N ARG A 101 9.07 -8.29 -22.28
CA ARG A 101 10.36 -8.87 -22.68
C ARG A 101 11.19 -7.91 -23.51
N GLN A 102 10.58 -7.17 -24.45
CA GLN A 102 11.26 -6.17 -25.27
C GLN A 102 11.87 -5.01 -24.47
N LEU A 103 11.45 -4.82 -23.21
CA LEU A 103 12.03 -3.80 -22.33
C LEU A 103 13.35 -4.24 -21.70
N GLU A 104 13.73 -5.52 -21.83
CA GLU A 104 14.96 -6.09 -21.26
C GLU A 104 15.17 -5.66 -19.78
N PRO A 105 14.22 -5.99 -18.88
CA PRO A 105 14.38 -5.65 -17.48
C PRO A 105 15.46 -6.50 -16.82
N ASP A 106 16.28 -5.89 -15.98
CA ASP A 106 17.21 -6.61 -15.11
C ASP A 106 16.51 -7.06 -13.81
N MET A 107 15.50 -6.29 -13.37
CA MET A 107 14.75 -6.50 -12.12
C MET A 107 13.28 -6.08 -12.26
N LEU A 108 12.39 -6.80 -11.58
CA LEU A 108 11.02 -6.35 -11.34
C LEU A 108 10.89 -5.67 -9.97
N VAL A 109 10.09 -4.61 -9.90
CA VAL A 109 9.67 -4.00 -8.63
C VAL A 109 8.16 -3.99 -8.58
N VAL A 110 7.58 -4.46 -7.49
CA VAL A 110 6.15 -4.44 -7.23
C VAL A 110 5.90 -3.54 -6.02
N SER A 111 4.96 -2.59 -6.16
CA SER A 111 4.48 -1.82 -5.02
C SER A 111 3.02 -1.42 -5.23
N CYS A 112 2.14 -1.91 -4.36
CA CYS A 112 0.69 -1.70 -4.45
C CYS A 112 0.08 -2.14 -5.80
N PHE A 113 0.61 -3.20 -6.42
CA PHE A 113 0.03 -3.79 -7.61
C PHE A 113 -0.98 -4.88 -7.21
N PRO A 114 -2.21 -4.89 -7.76
CA PRO A 114 -3.29 -5.72 -7.24
C PRO A 114 -3.22 -7.20 -7.67
N TRP A 115 -2.28 -7.55 -8.56
CA TRP A 115 -2.21 -8.88 -9.15
C TRP A 115 -0.89 -9.55 -8.82
N ARG A 116 -0.95 -10.87 -8.65
CA ARG A 116 0.24 -11.70 -8.62
C ARG A 116 0.97 -11.61 -9.96
N VAL A 117 2.28 -11.37 -9.92
CA VAL A 117 3.16 -11.43 -11.08
C VAL A 117 3.44 -12.90 -11.40
N PRO A 118 3.09 -13.41 -12.61
CA PRO A 118 3.39 -14.78 -13.01
C PRO A 118 4.90 -15.05 -13.08
N ASP A 119 5.29 -16.29 -12.80
CA ASP A 119 6.71 -16.71 -12.77
C ASP A 119 7.40 -16.48 -14.12
N GLU A 120 6.67 -16.61 -15.24
CA GLU A 120 7.16 -16.29 -16.59
C GLU A 120 7.60 -14.83 -16.76
N LEU A 121 6.92 -13.89 -16.08
CA LEU A 121 7.34 -12.49 -16.05
C LEU A 121 8.53 -12.28 -15.12
N VAL A 122 8.55 -12.94 -13.95
CA VAL A 122 9.69 -12.88 -13.03
C VAL A 122 10.96 -13.38 -13.72
N ALA A 123 10.85 -14.44 -14.54
CA ALA A 123 11.95 -15.00 -15.31
C ALA A 123 12.50 -14.08 -16.40
N LEU A 124 11.81 -12.98 -16.76
CA LEU A 124 12.36 -11.97 -17.67
C LEU A 124 13.52 -11.18 -17.03
N ALA A 125 13.58 -11.15 -15.69
CA ALA A 125 14.51 -10.33 -14.93
C ALA A 125 15.56 -11.21 -14.24
N PRO A 126 16.83 -11.20 -14.67
CA PRO A 126 17.89 -12.02 -14.07
C PRO A 126 18.12 -11.79 -12.57
N LEU A 127 17.83 -10.58 -12.06
CA LEU A 127 17.91 -10.27 -10.63
C LEU A 127 16.61 -10.58 -9.87
N GLY A 128 15.63 -11.19 -10.53
CA GLY A 128 14.33 -11.53 -9.99
C GLY A 128 13.44 -10.31 -9.76
N GLY A 129 12.58 -10.38 -8.75
CA GLY A 129 11.69 -9.29 -8.40
C GLY A 129 11.64 -9.00 -6.92
N LEU A 130 11.39 -7.74 -6.58
CA LEU A 130 11.15 -7.26 -5.22
C LEU A 130 9.72 -6.75 -5.08
N ASN A 131 9.13 -6.96 -3.91
CA ASN A 131 7.88 -6.33 -3.51
C ASN A 131 8.11 -5.46 -2.28
N LEU A 132 7.52 -4.25 -2.31
CA LEU A 132 7.39 -3.39 -1.14
C LEU A 132 6.04 -3.70 -0.48
N HIS A 133 6.12 -4.19 0.75
CA HIS A 133 4.96 -4.52 1.56
C HIS A 133 4.90 -3.63 2.81
N PRO A 134 3.81 -2.86 3.05
CA PRO A 134 3.74 -1.92 4.17
C PRO A 134 3.32 -2.59 5.49
N SER A 135 4.02 -3.66 5.84
CA SER A 135 4.00 -4.26 7.17
C SER A 135 5.39 -4.77 7.57
N ALA A 136 5.55 -5.12 8.86
CA ALA A 136 6.68 -5.90 9.35
C ALA A 136 6.43 -7.40 9.08
N LEU A 137 6.71 -7.87 7.86
CA LEU A 137 6.59 -9.28 7.52
C LEU A 137 7.43 -10.15 8.47
N PRO A 138 6.95 -11.35 8.83
CA PRO A 138 5.82 -12.07 8.24
C PRO A 138 4.43 -11.68 8.75
N ALA A 139 4.31 -10.68 9.63
CA ALA A 139 3.00 -10.21 10.10
C ALA A 139 2.27 -9.41 9.01
N TYR A 140 0.95 -9.55 8.94
CA TYR A 140 0.08 -8.81 8.02
C TYR A 140 0.39 -9.02 6.53
N ARG A 141 0.66 -10.27 6.11
CA ARG A 141 0.59 -10.66 4.69
C ARG A 141 -0.81 -10.38 4.12
N GLY A 142 -0.90 -10.16 2.81
CA GLY A 142 -2.16 -9.96 2.11
C GLY A 142 -2.38 -8.52 1.65
N PRO A 143 -3.51 -8.24 1.00
CA PRO A 143 -3.64 -7.10 0.12
C PRO A 143 -3.77 -5.73 0.81
N ASP A 144 -4.10 -5.68 2.10
CA ASP A 144 -4.55 -4.44 2.75
C ASP A 144 -4.02 -4.24 4.18
N PRO A 145 -2.69 -4.32 4.39
CA PRO A 145 -2.11 -4.30 5.73
C PRO A 145 -2.38 -3.01 6.50
N LEU A 146 -2.47 -1.84 5.82
CA LEU A 146 -2.71 -0.55 6.49
C LEU A 146 -4.07 -0.52 7.19
N PHE A 147 -5.12 -1.00 6.52
CA PHE A 147 -6.43 -1.17 7.15
C PHE A 147 -6.32 -2.07 8.39
N TRP A 148 -5.70 -3.23 8.25
CA TRP A 148 -5.60 -4.21 9.34
C TRP A 148 -4.75 -3.74 10.53
N ILE A 149 -3.72 -2.92 10.28
CA ILE A 149 -2.94 -2.24 11.32
C ILE A 149 -3.87 -1.37 12.17
N TYR A 150 -4.71 -0.55 11.54
CA TYR A 150 -5.71 0.27 12.24
C TYR A 150 -6.84 -0.57 12.85
N ARG A 151 -7.28 -1.66 12.20
CA ARG A 151 -8.32 -2.58 12.71
C ARG A 151 -7.86 -3.45 13.88
N HIS A 152 -6.57 -3.66 14.05
CA HIS A 152 -6.00 -4.33 15.23
C HIS A 152 -5.42 -3.35 16.25
N GLY A 153 -5.52 -2.03 16.02
CA GLY A 153 -5.07 -1.00 16.95
C GLY A 153 -3.57 -1.04 17.19
N ARG A 154 -2.78 -1.39 16.16
CA ARG A 154 -1.32 -1.48 16.26
C ARG A 154 -0.72 -0.08 16.29
N LEU A 155 0.20 0.13 17.22
CA LEU A 155 0.96 1.38 17.37
C LEU A 155 2.42 1.24 16.93
N ARG A 156 2.80 0.06 16.42
CA ARG A 156 4.09 -0.21 15.82
C ARG A 156 3.87 -0.86 14.46
N VAL A 157 4.51 -0.31 13.45
CA VAL A 157 4.33 -0.67 12.05
C VAL A 157 5.69 -0.96 11.44
N GLY A 158 5.71 -1.62 10.29
CA GLY A 158 6.94 -1.77 9.52
C GLY A 158 6.70 -1.69 8.03
N VAL A 159 7.79 -1.65 7.28
CA VAL A 159 7.82 -1.75 5.83
C VAL A 159 8.87 -2.78 5.48
N THR A 160 8.53 -3.71 4.59
CA THR A 160 9.40 -4.80 4.19
C THR A 160 9.61 -4.78 2.68
N ILE A 161 10.86 -4.95 2.27
CA ILE A 161 11.22 -5.31 0.89
C ILE A 161 11.56 -6.78 0.88
N HIS A 162 10.80 -7.58 0.14
CA HIS A 162 11.01 -9.01 0.04
C HIS A 162 11.06 -9.47 -1.42
N GLN A 163 11.69 -10.63 -1.65
CA GLN A 163 11.74 -11.23 -2.98
C GLN A 163 10.37 -11.74 -3.40
N LEU A 164 10.06 -11.67 -4.69
CA LEU A 164 8.88 -12.32 -5.26
C LEU A 164 9.07 -13.84 -5.25
N THR A 165 8.04 -14.54 -4.80
CA THR A 165 7.97 -16.01 -4.79
C THR A 165 6.60 -16.47 -5.30
N ALA A 166 6.44 -17.79 -5.43
CA ALA A 166 5.15 -18.37 -5.76
C ALA A 166 4.08 -18.12 -4.69
N GLU A 167 4.48 -17.86 -3.45
CA GLU A 167 3.58 -17.53 -2.35
C GLU A 167 3.46 -16.02 -2.18
N LEU A 168 2.23 -15.54 -1.88
CA LEU A 168 1.93 -14.12 -1.73
C LEU A 168 2.55 -13.59 -0.43
N ASP A 169 3.36 -12.54 -0.54
CA ASP A 169 4.02 -11.84 0.57
C ASP A 169 4.85 -12.74 1.52
N ALA A 170 5.24 -13.94 1.07
CA ALA A 170 5.96 -14.93 1.87
C ALA A 170 7.44 -15.10 1.46
N GLY A 171 7.88 -14.39 0.42
CA GLY A 171 9.24 -14.49 -0.07
C GLY A 171 10.29 -13.98 0.92
N PRO A 172 11.58 -14.38 0.76
CA PRO A 172 12.65 -13.95 1.64
C PRO A 172 12.76 -12.42 1.78
N ILE A 173 12.88 -11.95 3.01
CA ILE A 173 13.04 -10.53 3.34
C ILE A 173 14.45 -10.07 2.99
N VAL A 174 14.58 -8.98 2.24
CA VAL A 174 15.86 -8.36 1.87
C VAL A 174 16.18 -7.19 2.79
N GLU A 175 15.20 -6.31 3.01
CA GLU A 175 15.31 -5.13 3.88
C GLU A 175 14.01 -4.95 4.65
N GLN A 176 14.10 -4.48 5.90
CA GLN A 176 12.92 -4.19 6.71
C GLN A 176 13.21 -3.04 7.67
N SER A 177 12.23 -2.17 7.88
CA SER A 177 12.26 -1.14 8.92
C SER A 177 10.98 -1.17 9.73
N VAL A 178 11.09 -0.83 11.01
CA VAL A 178 9.96 -0.70 11.94
C VAL A 178 9.97 0.68 12.58
N PHE A 179 8.78 1.26 12.77
CA PHE A 179 8.59 2.59 13.32
C PHE A 179 7.28 2.67 14.11
N ASP A 180 7.19 3.68 14.96
CA ASP A 180 6.00 3.90 15.79
C ASP A 180 4.92 4.62 14.98
N LEU A 181 3.67 4.22 15.21
CA LEU A 181 2.47 4.90 14.76
C LEU A 181 1.81 5.57 15.98
N PRO A 182 2.11 6.86 16.23
CA PRO A 182 1.45 7.62 17.27
C PRO A 182 -0.08 7.53 17.18
N LEU A 183 -0.71 7.48 18.37
CA LEU A 183 -2.15 7.35 18.49
C LEU A 183 -2.87 8.48 17.75
N GLY A 184 -3.90 8.10 16.98
CA GLY A 184 -4.75 9.05 16.27
C GLY A 184 -4.17 9.64 15.00
N LEU A 185 -2.94 9.27 14.58
CA LEU A 185 -2.42 9.74 13.29
C LEU A 185 -3.26 9.24 12.12
N PRO A 186 -3.51 10.10 11.11
CA PRO A 186 -4.29 9.76 9.92
C PRO A 186 -3.70 8.63 9.08
N GLY A 187 -4.55 7.82 8.43
CA GLY A 187 -4.07 6.72 7.60
C GLY A 187 -3.33 7.15 6.33
N ASP A 188 -3.67 8.32 5.77
CA ASP A 188 -2.94 8.90 4.64
C ASP A 188 -1.55 9.44 5.04
N TRP A 189 -1.36 9.78 6.32
CA TRP A 189 -0.03 10.00 6.88
C TRP A 189 0.76 8.68 6.93
N LEU A 190 0.15 7.60 7.44
CA LEU A 190 0.81 6.29 7.51
C LEU A 190 1.17 5.76 6.12
N GLU A 191 0.27 5.88 5.14
CA GLU A 191 0.52 5.49 3.75
C GLU A 191 1.74 6.21 3.19
N ARG A 192 1.84 7.52 3.42
CA ARG A 192 2.95 8.37 2.95
C ARG A 192 4.26 7.99 3.63
N GLU A 193 4.25 7.82 4.95
CA GLU A 193 5.45 7.49 5.70
C GLU A 193 5.97 6.10 5.35
N ALA A 194 5.07 5.11 5.23
CA ALA A 194 5.40 3.77 4.76
C ALA A 194 5.97 3.80 3.33
N ALA A 195 5.40 4.59 2.44
CA ALA A 195 5.88 4.75 1.06
C ALA A 195 7.27 5.42 1.00
N ARG A 196 7.53 6.42 1.84
CA ARG A 196 8.83 7.09 1.95
C ARG A 196 9.91 6.13 2.45
N ILE A 197 9.66 5.46 3.57
CA ILE A 197 10.56 4.45 4.14
C ILE A 197 10.79 3.32 3.14
N GLY A 198 9.71 2.80 2.56
CA GLY A 198 9.78 1.72 1.57
C GLY A 198 10.57 2.11 0.33
N GLY A 199 10.45 3.35 -0.16
CA GLY A 199 11.27 3.86 -1.26
C GLY A 199 12.77 3.82 -0.92
N SER A 200 13.16 4.28 0.28
CA SER A 200 14.55 4.22 0.73
C SER A 200 15.06 2.79 0.89
N LEU A 201 14.27 1.89 1.48
CA LEU A 201 14.63 0.48 1.62
C LEU A 201 14.77 -0.20 0.25
N LEU A 202 13.89 0.13 -0.70
CA LEU A 202 13.93 -0.44 -2.03
C LEU A 202 15.19 -0.03 -2.79
N VAL A 203 15.59 1.25 -2.72
CA VAL A 203 16.87 1.73 -3.29
C VAL A 203 18.05 0.96 -2.67
N SER A 204 18.08 0.82 -1.34
CA SER A 204 19.13 0.06 -0.64
C SER A 204 19.18 -1.39 -1.12
N ALA A 205 18.03 -2.07 -1.16
CA ALA A 205 17.90 -3.46 -1.58
C ALA A 205 18.38 -3.68 -3.02
N ILE A 206 18.00 -2.80 -3.95
CA ILE A 206 18.41 -2.87 -5.36
C ILE A 206 19.92 -2.71 -5.48
N HIS A 207 20.52 -1.74 -4.80
CA HIS A 207 21.97 -1.54 -4.81
C HIS A 207 22.73 -2.72 -4.18
N ALA A 208 22.19 -3.32 -3.12
CA ALA A 208 22.78 -4.49 -2.51
C ALA A 208 22.71 -5.72 -3.44
N LEU A 209 21.60 -5.91 -4.13
CA LEU A 209 21.41 -7.01 -5.08
C LEU A 209 22.28 -6.85 -6.33
N SER A 210 22.31 -5.66 -6.94
CA SER A 210 23.14 -5.41 -8.13
C SER A 210 24.64 -5.57 -7.84
N ALA A 211 25.07 -5.27 -6.61
CA ALA A 211 26.45 -5.48 -6.18
C ALA A 211 26.76 -6.90 -5.68
N GLY A 212 25.81 -7.83 -5.71
CA GLY A 212 25.98 -9.20 -5.19
C GLY A 212 26.23 -9.27 -3.68
N ARG A 213 25.82 -8.24 -2.94
CA ARG A 213 26.03 -8.08 -1.48
C ARG A 213 24.76 -8.27 -0.65
N ALA A 214 23.59 -8.37 -1.29
CA ALA A 214 22.34 -8.56 -0.60
C ALA A 214 22.32 -9.87 0.20
N ARG A 215 21.79 -9.78 1.42
CA ARG A 215 21.41 -10.94 2.22
C ARG A 215 19.89 -10.97 2.25
N SER A 216 19.32 -12.17 2.17
CA SER A 216 17.90 -12.36 2.38
C SER A 216 17.66 -13.40 3.46
N PHE A 217 16.54 -13.24 4.17
CA PHE A 217 16.17 -14.08 5.30
C PHE A 217 14.79 -14.67 5.04
N SER A 218 14.66 -15.99 5.19
CA SER A 218 13.36 -16.64 5.11
C SER A 218 12.44 -16.13 6.22
N GLN A 219 11.16 -16.03 5.90
CA GLN A 219 10.14 -15.63 6.84
C GLN A 219 9.81 -16.81 7.79
N PRO A 220 9.82 -16.61 9.12
CA PRO A 220 9.37 -17.64 10.07
C PRO A 220 7.84 -17.78 10.02
N GLU A 221 7.35 -18.95 9.59
CA GLU A 221 5.91 -19.19 9.42
C GLU A 221 5.14 -19.13 10.75
N GLU A 222 5.78 -19.44 11.87
CA GLU A 222 5.17 -19.35 13.20
C GLU A 222 4.85 -17.91 13.64
N GLN A 223 5.43 -16.90 12.98
CA GLN A 223 5.16 -15.47 13.21
C GLN A 223 4.26 -14.88 12.12
N ALA A 224 3.88 -15.67 11.11
CA ALA A 224 3.11 -15.20 9.98
C ALA A 224 1.65 -14.93 10.36
N SER A 225 1.09 -13.87 9.80
CA SER A 225 -0.36 -13.64 9.79
C SER A 225 -0.80 -13.18 8.42
N TYR A 226 -1.95 -13.66 7.97
CA TYR A 226 -2.55 -13.28 6.70
C TYR A 226 -3.93 -12.69 6.94
N PHE A 227 -4.22 -11.58 6.28
CA PHE A 227 -5.54 -10.98 6.28
C PHE A 227 -5.97 -10.66 4.84
N SER A 228 -7.17 -11.07 4.46
CA SER A 228 -7.74 -10.79 3.14
C SER A 228 -8.18 -9.33 3.01
N TRP A 229 -8.83 -8.97 1.90
CA TRP A 229 -9.55 -7.71 1.82
C TRP A 229 -10.57 -7.58 2.97
N PRO A 230 -10.70 -6.38 3.58
CA PRO A 230 -11.68 -6.13 4.64
C PRO A 230 -13.10 -6.38 4.15
N ARG A 231 -13.94 -6.91 5.04
CA ARG A 231 -15.38 -7.09 4.82
C ARG A 231 -16.17 -6.02 5.57
N ALA A 232 -17.49 -6.03 5.39
CA ALA A 232 -18.38 -5.09 6.05
C ALA A 232 -18.23 -5.17 7.59
N GLU A 233 -18.07 -6.37 8.14
CA GLU A 233 -17.97 -6.59 9.58
C GLU A 233 -16.66 -6.03 10.18
N ASP A 234 -15.59 -5.96 9.37
CA ASP A 234 -14.32 -5.38 9.80
C ASP A 234 -14.39 -3.85 9.92
N LEU A 235 -15.36 -3.22 9.26
CA LEU A 235 -15.62 -1.80 9.30
C LEU A 235 -16.49 -1.38 10.50
N GLU A 236 -17.07 -2.35 11.20
CA GLU A 236 -17.98 -2.09 12.33
C GLU A 236 -17.22 -1.78 13.62
N ILE A 237 -17.62 -0.70 14.28
CA ILE A 237 -17.27 -0.35 15.66
C ILE A 237 -18.55 -0.29 16.51
N GLY A 238 -18.44 -0.45 17.82
CA GLY A 238 -19.59 -0.52 18.72
C GLY A 238 -19.36 0.13 20.08
N PRO A 239 -20.40 0.20 20.93
CA PRO A 239 -20.36 0.86 22.24
C PRO A 239 -19.41 0.19 23.24
N ASP A 240 -19.02 -1.06 23.01
CA ASP A 240 -18.05 -1.81 23.81
C ASP A 240 -16.60 -1.37 23.54
N TRP A 241 -16.34 -0.65 22.44
CA TRP A 241 -15.01 -0.19 22.11
C TRP A 241 -14.53 0.89 23.08
N PRO A 242 -13.25 0.86 23.51
CA PRO A 242 -12.62 2.01 24.14
C PRO A 242 -12.57 3.20 23.17
N ALA A 243 -12.73 4.41 23.69
CA ALA A 243 -12.79 5.61 22.88
C ALA A 243 -11.51 5.88 22.10
N TRP A 244 -10.33 5.69 22.72
CA TRP A 244 -9.06 5.81 22.03
C TRP A 244 -8.98 4.89 20.80
N ARG A 245 -9.54 3.68 20.93
CA ARG A 245 -9.48 2.62 19.92
C ARG A 245 -10.34 2.98 18.72
N ALA A 246 -11.54 3.49 18.97
CA ALA A 246 -12.45 3.97 17.94
C ALA A 246 -11.89 5.21 17.24
N VAL A 247 -11.38 6.20 17.99
CA VAL A 247 -10.75 7.40 17.41
C VAL A 247 -9.57 7.01 16.51
N HIS A 248 -8.69 6.12 16.99
CA HIS A 248 -7.53 5.68 16.20
C HIS A 248 -7.94 4.93 14.93
N PHE A 249 -8.95 4.06 15.02
CA PHE A 249 -9.49 3.37 13.84
C PHE A 249 -10.08 4.36 12.83
N LEU A 250 -10.97 5.25 13.26
CA LEU A 250 -11.65 6.21 12.39
C LEU A 250 -10.66 7.18 11.72
N ASN A 251 -9.71 7.73 12.48
CA ASN A 251 -8.65 8.58 11.91
C ASN A 251 -7.78 7.82 10.91
N GLY A 252 -7.58 6.52 11.12
CA GLY A 252 -6.85 5.67 10.20
C GLY A 252 -7.60 5.40 8.90
N VAL A 253 -8.80 4.84 9.00
CA VAL A 253 -9.47 4.24 7.84
C VAL A 253 -10.26 5.25 7.01
N LEU A 254 -10.76 6.36 7.60
CA LEU A 254 -11.50 7.38 6.82
C LEU A 254 -10.62 8.03 5.73
N PRO A 255 -9.39 8.50 6.02
CA PRO A 255 -8.51 9.07 4.99
C PRO A 255 -8.03 8.06 3.95
N LEU A 256 -8.06 6.76 4.27
CA LEU A 256 -7.76 5.68 3.33
C LEU A 256 -8.96 5.34 2.42
N GLY A 257 -10.11 5.99 2.62
CA GLY A 257 -11.30 5.85 1.77
C GLY A 257 -12.30 4.79 2.23
N TYR A 258 -12.12 4.20 3.41
CA TYR A 258 -13.10 3.26 3.96
C TYR A 258 -14.32 3.98 4.54
N GLN A 259 -15.42 3.24 4.64
CA GLN A 259 -16.68 3.71 5.23
C GLN A 259 -16.97 2.90 6.51
N PRO A 260 -16.35 3.27 7.65
CA PRO A 260 -16.62 2.61 8.92
C PRO A 260 -18.08 2.82 9.35
N VAL A 261 -18.62 1.82 10.03
CA VAL A 261 -20.01 1.82 10.50
C VAL A 261 -20.01 1.71 12.02
N TYR A 262 -20.85 2.50 12.67
CA TYR A 262 -21.10 2.37 14.10
C TYR A 262 -22.40 1.59 14.31
N ARG A 263 -22.34 0.54 15.14
CA ARG A 263 -23.50 -0.23 15.59
C ARG A 263 -23.96 0.31 16.95
N SER A 264 -25.19 0.81 17.00
CA SER A 264 -25.79 1.32 18.23
C SER A 264 -26.07 0.20 19.24
N PRO A 265 -26.30 0.53 20.53
CA PRO A 265 -26.78 -0.46 21.51
C PRO A 265 -28.08 -1.15 21.10
N ASP A 266 -28.93 -0.45 20.35
CA ASP A 266 -30.22 -0.96 19.85
C ASP A 266 -30.07 -1.81 18.56
N GLY A 267 -28.85 -1.91 18.03
CA GLY A 267 -28.50 -2.71 16.85
C GLY A 267 -28.50 -1.96 15.53
N ASP A 268 -28.89 -0.67 15.52
CA ASP A 268 -28.91 0.17 14.32
C ASP A 268 -27.49 0.45 13.80
N LEU A 269 -27.35 0.47 12.48
CA LEU A 269 -26.09 0.76 11.80
C LEU A 269 -26.12 2.18 11.23
N VAL A 270 -25.07 2.96 11.51
CA VAL A 270 -24.86 4.28 10.90
C VAL A 270 -23.46 4.39 10.32
N ALA A 271 -23.33 4.84 9.07
CA ALA A 271 -22.03 5.08 8.45
C ALA A 271 -21.41 6.35 9.03
N VAL A 272 -20.18 6.25 9.52
CA VAL A 272 -19.41 7.39 10.02
C VAL A 272 -18.72 8.04 8.82
N ARG A 273 -19.07 9.30 8.51
CA ARG A 273 -18.49 10.06 7.39
C ARG A 273 -17.28 10.88 7.82
N ARG A 274 -17.36 11.48 9.00
CA ARG A 274 -16.29 12.29 9.57
C ARG A 274 -16.30 12.22 11.07
N LEU A 275 -15.15 11.91 11.68
CA LEU A 275 -14.97 12.12 13.10
C LEU A 275 -14.76 13.62 13.36
N LEU A 276 -15.58 14.20 14.23
CA LEU A 276 -15.50 15.62 14.58
C LEU A 276 -14.75 15.82 15.89
N ARG A 277 -15.11 15.02 16.91
CA ARG A 277 -14.53 15.12 18.25
C ARG A 277 -14.75 13.84 19.04
N TRP A 278 -13.90 13.62 20.03
CA TRP A 278 -14.13 12.70 21.14
C TRP A 278 -14.31 13.49 22.43
N CYS A 279 -15.27 13.07 23.25
CA CYS A 279 -15.62 13.67 24.53
C CYS A 279 -15.57 12.61 25.64
N ARG A 280 -15.22 13.03 26.86
CA ARG A 280 -15.18 12.11 28.01
C ARG A 280 -16.58 11.83 28.56
N THR A 281 -17.48 12.79 28.42
CA THR A 281 -18.84 12.69 28.97
C THR A 281 -19.91 12.96 27.91
N ALA A 282 -21.11 12.42 28.14
CA ALA A 282 -22.28 12.70 27.33
C ALA A 282 -22.66 14.18 27.34
N ARG A 283 -22.46 14.87 28.46
CA ARG A 283 -22.72 16.32 28.58
C ARG A 283 -21.83 17.12 27.62
N GLU A 284 -20.52 16.89 27.65
CA GLU A 284 -19.57 17.52 26.73
C GLU A 284 -19.92 17.22 25.27
N ALA A 285 -20.28 15.97 24.98
CA ALA A 285 -20.66 15.55 23.64
C ALA A 285 -21.88 16.33 23.13
N GLY A 286 -22.85 16.62 24.00
CA GLY A 286 -24.04 17.38 23.62
C GLY A 286 -23.80 18.83 23.31
N GLU A 287 -22.97 19.49 24.10
CA GLU A 287 -22.55 20.87 23.82
C GLU A 287 -21.85 20.94 22.45
N HIS A 288 -20.97 19.98 22.15
CA HIS A 288 -20.26 19.94 20.86
C HIS A 288 -21.15 19.51 19.69
N ALA A 289 -22.03 18.54 19.86
CA ALA A 289 -22.90 18.04 18.80
C ALA A 289 -23.88 19.12 18.32
N LEU A 290 -24.39 19.97 19.21
CA LEU A 290 -25.23 21.10 18.84
C LEU A 290 -24.48 22.11 17.96
N VAL A 291 -23.25 22.45 18.34
CA VAL A 291 -22.41 23.41 17.61
C VAL A 291 -21.94 22.85 16.26
N LEU A 292 -21.52 21.58 16.24
CA LEU A 292 -20.93 20.93 15.08
C LEU A 292 -21.96 20.22 14.19
N ARG A 293 -23.24 20.19 14.60
CA ARG A 293 -24.34 19.44 13.95
C ARG A 293 -24.01 17.95 13.78
N GLY A 294 -23.39 17.35 14.80
CA GLY A 294 -22.95 15.96 14.80
C GLY A 294 -23.91 15.00 15.50
N SER A 295 -23.79 13.72 15.21
CA SER A 295 -24.45 12.62 15.92
C SER A 295 -23.57 12.05 17.01
N TRP A 296 -24.21 11.47 18.03
CA TRP A 296 -23.54 10.95 19.22
C TRP A 296 -23.37 9.45 19.08
N LEU A 297 -22.15 8.97 19.24
CA LEU A 297 -21.84 7.55 19.19
C LEU A 297 -21.22 7.17 20.54
N PRO A 298 -22.03 6.65 21.48
CA PRO A 298 -21.54 6.19 22.78
C PRO A 298 -20.45 5.12 22.64
N LEU A 299 -19.48 5.15 23.53
CA LEU A 299 -18.40 4.17 23.64
C LEU A 299 -18.20 3.80 25.11
N ARG A 300 -17.36 2.81 25.37
CA ARG A 300 -17.20 2.23 26.71
C ARG A 300 -16.76 3.26 27.76
N ASP A 301 -15.89 4.18 27.37
CA ASP A 301 -15.26 5.19 28.24
C ASP A 301 -15.28 6.60 27.62
N GLY A 302 -16.26 6.88 26.74
CA GLY A 302 -16.43 8.20 26.14
C GLY A 302 -17.56 8.25 25.11
N VAL A 303 -17.62 9.37 24.38
CA VAL A 303 -18.61 9.57 23.31
C VAL A 303 -17.91 10.20 22.10
N LEU A 304 -18.20 9.70 20.91
CA LEU A 304 -17.80 10.37 19.67
C LEU A 304 -18.89 11.33 19.22
N VAL A 305 -18.46 12.49 18.72
CA VAL A 305 -19.28 13.38 17.90
C VAL A 305 -18.81 13.20 16.47
N ALA A 306 -19.73 12.79 15.58
CA ALA A 306 -19.41 12.48 14.20
C ALA A 306 -20.50 12.93 13.21
N GLU A 307 -20.09 13.23 11.98
CA GLU A 307 -21.03 13.31 10.86
C GLU A 307 -21.36 11.88 10.43
N VAL A 308 -22.65 11.56 10.37
CA VAL A 308 -23.13 10.21 10.02
C VAL A 308 -24.10 10.24 8.84
N ALA A 309 -24.26 9.11 8.19
CA ALA A 309 -25.26 8.87 7.15
C ALA A 309 -25.88 7.49 7.35
N LEU A 310 -26.98 7.21 6.64
CA LEU A 310 -27.44 5.84 6.48
C LEU A 310 -26.30 5.00 5.86
N PRO A 311 -26.12 3.74 6.30
CA PRO A 311 -25.14 2.85 5.71
C PRO A 311 -25.48 2.62 4.23
N PRO A 312 -24.48 2.42 3.36
CA PRO A 312 -24.73 1.99 2.00
C PRO A 312 -25.49 0.65 2.00
N ASN A 313 -26.47 0.52 1.10
CA ASN A 313 -27.16 -0.75 0.84
C ASN A 313 -26.21 -1.80 0.26
#